data_AF-A0A1I4CZ51-F1
#
_entry.id   AF-A0A1I4CZ51-F1
#
_cell.length_a   1.000
_cell.length_b   1.000
_cell.length_c   1.000
_cell.angle_alpha   90.00
_cell.angle_beta   90.00
_cell.angle_gamma   90.00
#
_symmetry.space_group_name_H-M   'P 1'
#
loop_
_entity.id
_entity.type
_entity.pdbx_description
1 polymer ?
#
loop_
_entity_poly.entity_id
_entity_poly.type
_entity_poly.pdbx_seq_one_letter_code
_entity_poly.pdbx_strand_id
1 'polypeptide(L)'
;MTDDGETDEQVYDLLGVGLGPFNLGLAALADDEDADLDAVFLEQKPEFAWHEGMLVEGATLEVPFLADLVTLADPTSEHSYLNYARQTDRIYETYFYERFQIPRREYDDYCKWVAERVPACQFSRRVESIVPARREGDASTEATENDAAFVVTARDPETGETHRYLTRHLAVGVGSRPFVPEPFDDLPDADVFHTAGYLHNREHALDADGITVVGSGQSAAEVFQDLLERQPDNDYRLDWLTRSEGFFPMEYSKLGLQHFTPEYTQYFYDLPQAVSDEVLPEQDLLYKGIDPDTSDEIYETLYEHSIGESDPDVGLLAMTEVEDIEQVEDRYRLRCRQWQEGTSFTHESDVVVLGTGYHRPTPDFLDGLESHIQRDERGRFRVEETYGLETTGLDGRVFVQNAEMHTHGVGAPDLGLGTYRNAVILDQLLDDSPYPVDEDTVYQDFSAESFASSSPVTDLVDGGDRIDRQTPPSTDD
;
A
#
# COMPACT_ATOMS: atom_id res chain seq x y z
N MET A 1 47.36 18.68 -18.08
CA MET A 1 46.83 19.00 -16.74
C MET A 1 45.37 18.66 -16.83
N THR A 2 45.12 17.37 -16.65
CA THR A 2 43.78 16.83 -16.37
C THR A 2 43.45 17.31 -14.96
N ASP A 3 42.31 17.96 -14.84
CA ASP A 3 41.75 18.40 -13.58
C ASP A 3 41.10 17.16 -12.96
N ASP A 4 41.92 16.37 -12.26
CA ASP A 4 41.45 15.29 -11.40
C ASP A 4 40.87 15.95 -10.14
N GLY A 5 39.65 16.46 -10.27
CA GLY A 5 38.83 16.81 -9.13
C GLY A 5 38.29 15.52 -8.52
N GLU A 6 38.93 15.04 -7.46
CA GLU A 6 38.29 14.13 -6.50
C GLU A 6 37.05 14.85 -5.94
N THR A 7 35.89 14.62 -6.56
CA THR A 7 34.61 14.82 -5.89
C THR A 7 34.52 13.73 -4.83
N ASP A 8 34.70 14.10 -3.57
CA ASP A 8 34.28 13.27 -2.44
C ASP A 8 32.79 12.98 -2.64
N GLU A 9 32.45 11.80 -3.16
CA GLU A 9 31.06 11.39 -3.33
C GLU A 9 30.46 11.17 -1.95
N GLN A 10 29.47 11.99 -1.58
CA GLN A 10 28.70 11.85 -0.36
C GLN A 10 28.12 10.42 -0.28
N VAL A 11 28.32 9.78 0.87
CA VAL A 11 27.69 8.50 1.20
C VAL A 11 26.57 8.76 2.18
N TYR A 12 25.37 8.36 1.80
CA TYR A 12 24.20 8.45 2.67
C TYR A 12 24.18 7.26 3.63
N ASP A 13 23.70 7.48 4.86
CA ASP A 13 23.42 6.38 5.78
C ASP A 13 22.20 5.60 5.28
N LEU A 14 21.18 6.30 4.77
CA LEU A 14 19.96 5.69 4.24
C LEU A 14 19.57 6.27 2.87
N LEU A 15 19.24 5.39 1.93
CA LEU A 15 18.59 5.78 0.68
C LEU A 15 17.23 5.10 0.53
N GLY A 16 16.17 5.91 0.46
CA GLY A 16 14.83 5.44 0.16
C GLY A 16 14.54 5.38 -1.33
N VAL A 17 13.91 4.31 -1.80
CA VAL A 17 13.46 4.15 -3.18
C VAL A 17 11.93 4.14 -3.23
N GLY A 18 11.36 5.12 -3.94
CA GLY A 18 9.93 5.43 -3.93
C GLY A 18 9.57 6.37 -2.78
N LEU A 19 8.70 7.34 -3.03
CA LEU A 19 8.26 8.33 -2.03
C LEU A 19 6.73 8.29 -1.87
N GLY A 20 6.20 7.11 -1.55
CA GLY A 20 4.84 6.98 -1.01
C GLY A 20 4.76 7.45 0.46
N PRO A 21 3.57 7.41 1.08
CA PRO A 21 3.36 7.90 2.45
C PRO A 21 4.33 7.30 3.47
N PHE A 22 4.65 6.00 3.34
CA PHE A 22 5.55 5.33 4.27
C PHE A 22 6.98 5.86 4.24
N ASN A 23 7.60 5.94 3.05
CA ASN A 23 8.94 6.50 2.89
C ASN A 23 8.96 8.01 3.12
N LEU A 24 7.87 8.73 2.82
CA LEU A 24 7.77 10.15 3.17
C LEU A 24 7.72 10.35 4.70
N GLY A 25 7.02 9.50 5.44
CA GLY A 25 7.06 9.51 6.91
C GLY A 25 8.44 9.16 7.45
N LEU A 26 9.13 8.20 6.85
CA LEU A 26 10.51 7.87 7.22
C LEU A 26 11.45 9.05 6.96
N ALA A 27 11.28 9.73 5.83
CA ALA A 27 12.03 10.93 5.49
C ALA A 27 11.77 12.08 6.47
N ALA A 28 10.50 12.29 6.86
CA ALA A 28 10.11 13.33 7.79
C ALA A 28 10.64 13.09 9.21
N LEU A 29 10.69 11.83 9.66
CA LEU A 29 11.30 11.45 10.95
C LEU A 29 12.84 11.49 10.89
N ALA A 30 13.44 11.21 9.73
CA ALA A 30 14.89 11.33 9.55
C ALA A 30 15.38 12.79 9.43
N ASP A 31 14.50 13.73 9.10
CA ASP A 31 14.79 15.17 8.98
C ASP A 31 14.92 15.88 10.35
N ASP A 32 14.57 15.20 11.43
CA ASP A 32 14.67 15.71 12.79
C ASP A 32 16.14 15.89 13.21
N GLU A 33 16.45 17.01 13.86
CA GLU A 33 17.80 17.33 14.33
C GLU A 33 18.33 16.29 15.33
N ASP A 34 17.43 15.60 16.06
CA ASP A 34 17.79 14.57 17.04
C ASP A 34 18.09 13.20 16.39
N ALA A 35 17.75 12.99 15.11
CA ALA A 35 17.98 11.71 14.42
C ALA A 35 19.42 11.54 13.87
N ASP A 36 20.20 12.63 13.69
CA ASP A 36 21.59 12.63 13.18
C ASP A 36 21.86 11.60 12.05
N LEU A 37 21.02 11.59 11.00
CA LEU A 37 21.06 10.62 9.89
C LEU A 37 21.14 11.31 8.53
N ASP A 38 22.19 11.06 7.75
CA ASP A 38 22.28 11.55 6.37
C ASP A 38 21.43 10.67 5.43
N ALA A 39 20.20 11.11 5.13
CA ALA A 39 19.27 10.36 4.29
C ALA A 39 18.93 11.05 2.95
N VAL A 40 18.57 10.25 1.94
CA VAL A 40 18.02 10.73 0.66
C VAL A 40 16.92 9.80 0.15
N PHE A 41 15.84 10.35 -0.41
CA PHE A 41 14.70 9.57 -0.90
C PHE A 41 14.41 9.91 -2.35
N LEU A 42 14.31 8.90 -3.22
CA LEU A 42 14.22 9.05 -4.67
C LEU A 42 12.81 8.73 -5.18
N GLU A 43 12.18 9.68 -5.87
CA GLU A 43 10.87 9.52 -6.52
C GLU A 43 10.99 9.75 -8.03
N GLN A 44 10.37 8.90 -8.83
CA GLN A 44 10.40 9.03 -10.28
C GLN A 44 9.50 10.14 -10.82
N LYS A 45 8.38 10.44 -10.13
CA LYS A 45 7.50 11.56 -10.49
C LYS A 45 8.21 12.90 -10.23
N PRO A 46 7.81 13.98 -10.93
CA PRO A 46 8.37 15.32 -10.72
C PRO A 46 7.86 15.98 -9.42
N GLU A 47 6.79 15.46 -8.83
CA GLU A 47 6.18 15.94 -7.59
C GLU A 47 5.52 14.78 -6.83
N PHE A 48 5.22 14.99 -5.54
CA PHE A 48 4.49 14.01 -4.75
C PHE A 48 3.05 13.89 -5.24
N ALA A 49 2.54 12.67 -5.32
CA ALA A 49 1.20 12.41 -5.83
C ALA A 49 0.70 11.04 -5.37
N TRP A 50 -0.26 11.02 -4.45
CA TRP A 50 -0.81 9.79 -3.87
C TRP A 50 -2.17 9.42 -4.48
N HIS A 51 -2.21 8.30 -5.21
CA HIS A 51 -3.42 7.74 -5.84
C HIS A 51 -4.27 8.77 -6.63
N GLU A 52 -3.62 9.61 -7.44
CA GLU A 52 -4.25 10.74 -8.15
C GLU A 52 -5.54 10.39 -8.90
N GLY A 53 -5.58 9.24 -9.58
CA GLY A 53 -6.77 8.83 -10.34
C GLY A 53 -7.97 8.39 -9.48
N MET A 54 -7.79 8.29 -8.16
CA MET A 54 -8.81 7.95 -7.16
C MET A 54 -9.00 9.03 -6.09
N LEU A 55 -8.57 10.27 -6.34
CA LEU A 55 -8.90 11.43 -5.50
C LEU A 55 -10.33 11.93 -5.78
N VAL A 56 -11.29 11.00 -5.79
CA VAL A 56 -12.71 11.26 -6.01
C VAL A 56 -13.23 12.23 -4.93
N GLU A 57 -14.08 13.17 -5.32
CA GLU A 57 -14.65 14.13 -4.38
C GLU A 57 -15.50 13.39 -3.33
N GLY A 58 -15.41 13.77 -2.06
CA GLY A 58 -16.08 13.07 -0.96
C GLY A 58 -15.30 11.91 -0.36
N ALA A 59 -14.38 11.27 -1.11
CA ALA A 59 -13.60 10.14 -0.60
C ALA A 59 -12.68 10.56 0.58
N THR A 60 -12.74 9.81 1.67
CA THR A 60 -11.94 10.03 2.89
C THR A 60 -10.84 8.96 3.07
N LEU A 61 -9.90 9.24 3.97
CA LEU A 61 -9.08 8.20 4.56
C LEU A 61 -9.94 7.25 5.40
N GLU A 62 -9.55 5.98 5.47
CA GLU A 62 -10.17 4.98 6.34
C GLU A 62 -9.58 5.00 7.77
N VAL A 63 -8.50 5.77 7.96
CA VAL A 63 -7.81 5.98 9.23
C VAL A 63 -8.04 7.40 9.75
N PRO A 64 -7.98 7.63 11.08
CA PRO A 64 -8.01 8.99 11.63
C PRO A 64 -6.77 9.79 11.18
N PHE A 65 -6.87 11.12 11.12
CA PHE A 65 -5.74 12.00 10.82
C PHE A 65 -4.55 11.87 11.80
N LEU A 66 -4.73 11.18 12.93
CA LEU A 66 -3.63 10.83 13.83
C LEU A 66 -2.63 9.87 13.17
N ALA A 67 -3.09 9.04 12.24
CA ALA A 67 -2.26 8.25 11.33
C ALA A 67 -1.71 9.12 10.19
N ASP A 68 -1.20 10.31 10.52
CA ASP A 68 -0.41 11.11 9.61
C ASP A 68 1.02 10.53 9.49
N LEU A 69 1.95 11.30 8.94
CA LEU A 69 3.30 10.80 8.64
C LEU A 69 4.19 10.63 9.88
N VAL A 70 3.85 11.27 11.02
CA VAL A 70 4.79 11.46 12.15
C VAL A 70 4.15 11.40 13.53
N THR A 71 2.88 11.78 13.71
CA THR A 71 2.24 12.10 14.99
C THR A 71 2.27 10.94 15.99
N LEU A 72 2.12 9.70 15.54
CA LEU A 72 2.16 8.54 16.43
C LEU A 72 3.58 8.20 16.93
N ALA A 73 4.63 8.65 16.24
CA ALA A 73 6.03 8.53 16.71
C ALA A 73 6.46 9.77 17.50
N ASP A 74 6.15 10.97 17.00
CA ASP A 74 6.38 12.24 17.68
C ASP A 74 5.25 13.25 17.37
N PRO A 75 4.34 13.48 18.33
CA PRO A 75 3.28 14.49 18.19
C PRO A 75 3.79 15.93 18.13
N THR A 76 5.07 16.19 18.44
CA THR A 76 5.67 17.53 18.43
C THR A 76 6.28 17.92 17.09
N SER A 77 6.46 16.94 16.20
CA SER A 77 7.05 17.12 14.87
C SER A 77 6.37 18.25 14.11
N GLU A 78 7.22 19.09 13.49
CA GLU A 78 6.74 20.15 12.61
C GLU A 78 6.05 19.60 11.36
N HIS A 79 6.28 18.33 11.01
CA HIS A 79 5.66 17.68 9.86
C HIS A 79 4.28 17.09 10.18
N SER A 80 3.73 17.29 11.39
CA SER A 80 2.40 16.79 11.77
C SER A 80 1.25 17.44 10.97
N TYR A 81 0.16 16.70 10.77
CA TYR A 81 -1.04 17.16 10.07
C TYR A 81 -1.64 18.42 10.73
N LEU A 82 -1.65 18.48 12.06
CA LEU A 82 -2.15 19.66 12.77
C LEU A 82 -1.25 20.89 12.56
N ASN A 83 0.07 20.72 12.46
CA ASN A 83 0.96 21.82 12.11
C ASN A 83 0.77 22.24 10.64
N TYR A 84 0.57 21.29 9.72
CA TYR A 84 0.16 21.61 8.34
C TYR A 84 -1.11 22.47 8.32
N ALA A 85 -2.19 22.05 9.00
CA ALA A 85 -3.44 22.82 9.05
C ALA A 85 -3.24 24.22 9.65
N ARG A 86 -2.31 24.36 10.60
CA ARG A 86 -1.93 25.65 11.18
C ARG A 86 -1.15 26.53 10.22
N GLN A 87 -0.19 25.97 9.49
CA GLN A 87 0.70 26.70 8.59
C GLN A 87 0.04 27.04 7.24
N THR A 88 -1.07 26.36 6.90
CA THR A 88 -1.89 26.64 5.71
C THR A 88 -3.14 27.48 6.00
N ASP A 89 -3.23 28.07 7.20
CA ASP A 89 -4.36 28.91 7.64
C ASP A 89 -5.72 28.18 7.63
N ARG A 90 -5.73 26.85 7.80
CA ARG A 90 -6.94 26.00 7.80
C ARG A 90 -7.33 25.43 9.17
N ILE A 91 -6.62 25.82 10.24
CA ILE A 91 -6.76 25.17 11.55
C ILE A 91 -8.16 25.32 12.17
N TYR A 92 -8.84 26.45 11.95
CA TYR A 92 -10.19 26.65 12.47
C TYR A 92 -11.25 25.94 11.61
N GLU A 93 -11.06 25.89 10.30
CA GLU A 93 -11.86 25.11 9.37
C GLU A 93 -11.77 23.62 9.72
N THR A 94 -10.56 23.11 9.95
CA THR A 94 -10.31 21.74 10.42
C THR A 94 -10.97 21.48 11.77
N TYR A 95 -10.85 22.42 12.71
CA TYR A 95 -11.49 22.33 14.02
C TYR A 95 -13.01 22.20 13.93
N PHE A 96 -13.67 22.97 13.07
CA PHE A 96 -15.13 22.90 12.88
C PHE A 96 -15.58 21.76 11.97
N TYR A 97 -14.67 21.15 11.20
CA TYR A 97 -14.99 19.96 10.40
C TYR A 97 -15.35 18.77 11.31
N GLU A 98 -14.76 18.68 12.51
CA GLU A 98 -15.08 17.69 13.56
C GLU A 98 -15.17 16.22 13.08
N ARG A 99 -14.40 15.86 12.04
CA ARG A 99 -14.25 14.49 11.53
C ARG A 99 -12.79 14.05 11.69
N PHE A 100 -12.60 12.80 12.13
CA PHE A 100 -11.27 12.21 12.23
C PHE A 100 -10.76 11.73 10.87
N GLN A 101 -11.64 11.18 10.04
CA GLN A 101 -11.37 10.82 8.67
C GLN A 101 -11.39 12.08 7.80
N ILE A 102 -10.23 12.47 7.30
CA ILE A 102 -10.06 13.64 6.44
C ILE A 102 -10.21 13.24 4.96
N PRO A 103 -10.60 14.17 4.07
CA PRO A 103 -10.64 13.91 2.63
C PRO A 103 -9.28 13.45 2.09
N ARG A 104 -9.25 12.45 1.18
CA ARG A 104 -7.99 11.97 0.58
C ARG A 104 -7.23 13.07 -0.13
N ARG A 105 -7.95 14.01 -0.75
CA ARG A 105 -7.36 15.20 -1.38
C ARG A 105 -6.64 16.11 -0.38
N GLU A 106 -7.13 16.21 0.85
CA GLU A 106 -6.47 16.99 1.91
C GLU A 106 -5.25 16.26 2.45
N TYR A 107 -5.29 14.93 2.55
CA TYR A 107 -4.11 14.13 2.89
C TYR A 107 -3.02 14.20 1.81
N ASP A 108 -3.39 14.13 0.52
CA ASP A 108 -2.43 14.32 -0.59
C ASP A 108 -1.79 15.72 -0.56
N ASP A 109 -2.57 16.78 -0.30
CA ASP A 109 -2.06 18.15 -0.13
C ASP A 109 -1.12 18.27 1.08
N TYR A 110 -1.45 17.63 2.19
CA TYR A 110 -0.59 17.52 3.37
C TYR A 110 0.74 16.81 3.05
N CYS A 111 0.71 15.66 2.37
CA CYS A 111 1.92 14.95 2.00
C CYS A 111 2.79 15.74 1.01
N LYS A 112 2.18 16.46 0.04
CA LYS A 112 2.89 17.41 -0.82
C LYS A 112 3.58 18.49 0.00
N TRP A 113 2.87 19.07 0.96
CA TRP A 113 3.39 20.10 1.85
C TRP A 113 4.60 19.62 2.69
N VAL A 114 4.60 18.36 3.14
CA VAL A 114 5.75 17.74 3.84
C VAL A 114 6.91 17.50 2.86
N ALA A 115 6.63 16.90 1.70
CA ALA A 115 7.67 16.57 0.73
C ALA A 115 8.41 17.80 0.17
N GLU A 116 7.75 18.97 0.13
CA GLU A 116 8.38 20.26 -0.22
C GLU A 116 9.30 20.81 0.89
N ARG A 117 9.12 20.37 2.14
CA ARG A 117 9.85 20.85 3.32
C ARG A 117 11.01 19.96 3.72
N VAL A 118 10.92 18.67 3.45
CA VAL A 118 11.97 17.69 3.73
C VAL A 118 13.03 17.73 2.63
N PRO A 119 14.25 18.26 2.87
CA PRO A 119 15.27 18.44 1.83
C PRO A 119 15.81 17.12 1.25
N ALA A 120 15.66 16.03 1.99
CA ALA A 120 16.06 14.69 1.58
C ALA A 120 15.24 14.14 0.39
N CYS A 121 14.07 14.71 0.08
CA CYS A 121 13.22 14.27 -1.01
C CYS A 121 13.75 14.74 -2.38
N GLN A 122 14.02 13.80 -3.29
CA GLN A 122 14.55 14.07 -4.63
C GLN A 122 13.62 13.48 -5.70
N PHE A 123 12.93 14.37 -6.40
CA PHE A 123 12.01 14.05 -7.49
C PHE A 123 12.71 13.89 -8.83
N SER A 124 12.03 13.34 -9.83
CA SER A 124 12.59 13.01 -11.15
C SER A 124 13.85 12.13 -11.03
N ARG A 125 13.78 11.11 -10.17
CA ARG A 125 14.83 10.12 -9.92
C ARG A 125 14.25 8.70 -10.02
N ARG A 126 14.14 8.18 -11.23
CA ARG A 126 13.75 6.78 -11.46
C ARG A 126 14.94 5.87 -11.23
N VAL A 127 14.92 5.11 -10.14
CA VAL A 127 15.96 4.11 -9.87
C VAL A 127 15.91 3.00 -10.94
N GLU A 128 17.04 2.77 -11.61
CA GLU A 128 17.18 1.75 -12.67
C GLU A 128 17.96 0.53 -12.17
N SER A 129 18.89 0.69 -11.23
CA SER A 129 19.69 -0.43 -10.72
C SER A 129 20.29 -0.17 -9.34
N ILE A 130 20.33 -1.22 -8.53
CA ILE A 130 21.03 -1.27 -7.25
C ILE A 130 22.02 -2.44 -7.29
N VAL A 131 23.28 -2.18 -6.94
CA VAL A 131 24.33 -3.21 -6.85
C VAL A 131 25.15 -3.06 -5.58
N PRO A 132 25.76 -4.13 -5.06
CA PRO A 132 26.69 -4.02 -3.94
C PRO A 132 27.89 -3.15 -4.33
N ALA A 133 28.33 -2.26 -3.44
CA ALA A 133 29.49 -1.40 -3.67
C ALA A 133 30.80 -2.20 -3.70
N ARG A 134 30.87 -3.32 -2.94
CA ARG A 134 31.98 -4.27 -2.97
C ARG A 134 31.54 -5.54 -3.70
N ARG A 135 32.34 -5.98 -4.69
CA ARG A 135 32.12 -7.27 -5.37
C ARG A 135 32.91 -8.37 -4.68
N GLU A 136 32.28 -9.53 -4.45
CA GLU A 136 32.99 -10.72 -3.98
C GLU A 136 34.17 -11.08 -4.92
N GLY A 137 35.37 -11.17 -4.35
CA GLY A 137 36.57 -11.61 -5.06
C GLY A 137 37.36 -10.52 -5.78
N ASP A 138 36.94 -9.25 -5.73
CA ASP A 138 37.68 -8.14 -6.33
C ASP A 138 38.55 -7.41 -5.30
N ALA A 139 39.79 -7.89 -5.14
CA ALA A 139 40.82 -7.21 -4.34
C ALA A 139 41.36 -5.92 -5.01
N SER A 140 40.82 -5.54 -6.18
CA SER A 140 41.25 -4.37 -6.97
C SER A 140 40.26 -3.22 -7.02
N THR A 141 39.04 -3.39 -6.48
CA THR A 141 38.31 -2.26 -5.90
C THR A 141 39.08 -1.87 -4.64
N GLU A 142 40.02 -0.93 -4.81
CA GLU A 142 40.50 -0.11 -3.69
C GLU A 142 39.28 0.21 -2.85
N ALA A 143 39.33 -0.14 -1.57
CA ALA A 143 38.26 0.17 -0.63
C ALA A 143 37.83 1.61 -0.91
N THR A 144 36.63 1.82 -1.44
CA THR A 144 36.06 3.16 -1.44
C THR A 144 36.13 3.58 0.01
N GLU A 145 36.92 4.62 0.29
CA GLU A 145 37.30 5.08 1.62
C GLU A 145 36.09 5.52 2.47
N ASN A 146 34.86 5.33 1.96
CA ASN A 146 33.63 5.99 2.42
C ASN A 146 32.55 5.02 2.98
N ASP A 147 32.88 3.75 3.30
CA ASP A 147 31.98 2.77 3.97
C ASP A 147 30.62 2.46 3.29
N ALA A 148 30.42 2.82 2.02
CA ALA A 148 29.19 2.51 1.30
C ALA A 148 28.99 1.00 1.06
N ALA A 149 27.76 0.51 1.22
CA ALA A 149 27.37 -0.86 0.95
C ALA A 149 26.73 -1.04 -0.43
N PHE A 150 26.09 0.00 -0.97
CA PHE A 150 25.34 -0.04 -2.22
C PHE A 150 25.68 1.13 -3.15
N VAL A 151 25.61 0.86 -4.45
CA VAL A 151 25.61 1.87 -5.51
C VAL A 151 24.24 1.86 -6.16
N VAL A 152 23.57 3.02 -6.15
CA VAL A 152 22.25 3.21 -6.75
C VAL A 152 22.39 4.10 -7.98
N THR A 153 21.87 3.64 -9.11
CA THR A 153 21.79 4.44 -10.34
C THR A 153 20.34 4.84 -10.60
N ALA A 154 20.11 6.13 -10.75
CA ALA A 154 18.81 6.68 -11.10
C ALA A 154 18.89 7.51 -12.38
N ARG A 155 17.77 7.59 -13.10
CA ARG A 155 17.61 8.38 -14.31
C ARG A 155 16.47 9.37 -14.15
N ASP A 156 16.68 10.60 -14.60
CA ASP A 156 15.60 11.54 -14.81
C ASP A 156 14.73 11.08 -16.00
N PRO A 157 13.43 10.78 -15.78
CA PRO A 157 12.56 10.28 -16.85
C PRO A 157 12.37 11.24 -18.03
N GLU A 158 12.47 12.54 -17.80
CA GLU A 158 12.23 13.57 -18.82
C GLU A 158 13.51 13.94 -19.57
N THR A 159 14.60 14.15 -18.83
CA THR A 159 15.87 14.64 -19.41
C THR A 159 16.82 13.51 -19.81
N GLY A 160 16.65 12.32 -19.21
CA GLY A 160 17.55 11.18 -19.38
C GLY A 160 18.88 11.31 -18.61
N GLU A 161 19.05 12.36 -17.81
CA GLU A 161 20.22 12.56 -16.95
C GLU A 161 20.39 11.39 -15.99
N THR A 162 21.63 10.94 -15.79
CA THR A 162 21.95 9.82 -14.91
C THR A 162 22.60 10.33 -13.63
N HIS A 163 22.05 9.89 -12.50
CA HIS A 163 22.51 10.21 -11.16
C HIS A 163 23.02 8.93 -10.50
N ARG A 164 24.12 9.05 -9.76
CA ARG A 164 24.74 7.95 -9.02
C ARG A 164 24.79 8.32 -7.54
N TYR A 165 24.33 7.41 -6.69
CA TYR A 165 24.29 7.57 -5.24
C TYR A 165 25.04 6.43 -4.57
N LEU A 166 25.72 6.74 -3.47
CA LEU A 166 26.35 5.78 -2.58
C LEU A 166 25.58 5.76 -1.26
N THR A 167 25.29 4.57 -0.73
CA THR A 167 24.54 4.44 0.52
C THR A 167 24.97 3.24 1.35
N ARG A 168 24.79 3.30 2.67
CA ARG A 168 25.01 2.18 3.60
C ARG A 168 23.78 1.30 3.73
N HIS A 169 22.59 1.88 3.75
CA HIS A 169 21.32 1.16 3.88
C HIS A 169 20.31 1.60 2.81
N LEU A 170 19.31 0.75 2.58
CA LEU A 170 18.23 0.99 1.62
C LEU A 170 16.87 0.85 2.30
N ALA A 171 15.91 1.71 1.95
CA ALA A 171 14.49 1.53 2.29
C ALA A 171 13.63 1.48 1.01
N VAL A 172 13.17 0.29 0.64
CA VAL A 172 12.40 0.08 -0.59
C VAL A 172 10.90 0.22 -0.31
N GLY A 173 10.32 1.33 -0.76
CA GLY A 173 8.91 1.70 -0.54
C GLY A 173 8.22 2.12 -1.84
N VAL A 174 8.35 1.30 -2.90
CA VAL A 174 7.81 1.61 -4.24
C VAL A 174 6.32 1.34 -4.41
N GLY A 175 5.64 0.95 -3.32
CA GLY A 175 4.20 0.74 -3.30
C GLY A 175 3.73 -0.44 -4.15
N SER A 176 2.51 -0.32 -4.66
CA SER A 176 1.83 -1.35 -5.43
C SER A 176 1.45 -0.83 -6.83
N ARG A 177 1.22 -1.74 -7.77
CA ARG A 177 0.78 -1.43 -9.14
C ARG A 177 -0.64 -1.93 -9.37
N PRO A 178 -1.47 -1.20 -10.13
CA PRO A 178 -2.77 -1.70 -10.59
C PRO A 178 -2.66 -3.13 -11.10
N PHE A 179 -3.56 -4.00 -10.65
CA PHE A 179 -3.63 -5.37 -11.11
C PHE A 179 -4.76 -5.50 -12.12
N VAL A 180 -4.41 -5.67 -13.39
CA VAL A 180 -5.34 -6.04 -14.45
C VAL A 180 -5.13 -7.54 -14.72
N PRO A 181 -6.16 -8.39 -14.57
CA PRO A 181 -6.06 -9.80 -14.93
C PRO A 181 -5.66 -9.99 -16.40
N GLU A 182 -4.78 -10.96 -16.67
CA GLU A 182 -4.27 -11.28 -18.02
C GLU A 182 -5.36 -11.39 -19.12
N PRO A 183 -6.57 -11.94 -18.87
CA PRO A 183 -7.63 -11.96 -19.88
C PRO A 183 -8.14 -10.57 -20.31
N PHE A 184 -7.84 -9.51 -19.55
CA PHE A 184 -8.28 -8.14 -19.81
C PHE A 184 -7.13 -7.26 -20.32
N ASP A 185 -5.92 -7.81 -20.46
CA ASP A 185 -4.78 -7.09 -21.00
C ASP A 185 -5.02 -6.73 -22.48
N ASP A 186 -4.30 -5.72 -22.98
CA ASP A 186 -4.34 -5.22 -24.36
C ASP A 186 -5.70 -4.63 -24.84
N LEU A 187 -6.66 -4.39 -23.92
CA LEU A 187 -7.89 -3.65 -24.22
C LEU A 187 -7.63 -2.13 -24.21
N PRO A 188 -8.43 -1.31 -24.93
CA PRO A 188 -8.25 0.14 -24.94
C PRO A 188 -8.44 0.76 -23.55
N ASP A 189 -7.38 1.37 -23.01
CA ASP A 189 -7.35 2.03 -21.69
C ASP A 189 -8.35 3.20 -21.53
N ALA A 190 -8.99 3.65 -22.61
CA ALA A 190 -10.05 4.66 -22.55
C ALA A 190 -11.39 4.04 -22.14
N ASP A 191 -11.66 2.79 -22.53
CA ASP A 191 -12.94 2.15 -22.35
C ASP A 191 -12.90 1.04 -21.29
N VAL A 192 -11.76 0.35 -21.15
CA VAL A 192 -11.54 -0.69 -20.13
C VAL A 192 -10.34 -0.30 -19.32
N PHE A 193 -10.56 0.20 -18.11
CA PHE A 193 -9.49 0.78 -17.30
C PHE A 193 -9.61 0.45 -15.82
N HIS A 194 -8.46 0.39 -15.15
CA HIS A 194 -8.40 0.21 -13.70
C HIS A 194 -8.90 1.46 -12.96
N THR A 195 -9.47 1.31 -11.76
CA THR A 195 -9.92 2.43 -10.91
C THR A 195 -8.82 3.49 -10.70
N ALA A 196 -7.55 3.08 -10.69
CA ALA A 196 -6.38 3.98 -10.64
C ALA A 196 -6.32 5.04 -11.77
N GLY A 197 -7.03 4.84 -12.88
CA GLY A 197 -7.17 5.80 -13.97
C GLY A 197 -8.55 6.48 -14.03
N TYR A 198 -9.41 6.27 -13.04
CA TYR A 198 -10.83 6.67 -13.10
C TYR A 198 -11.02 8.16 -13.39
N LEU A 199 -10.41 9.06 -12.60
CA LEU A 199 -10.59 10.50 -12.82
C LEU A 199 -10.07 10.99 -14.18
N HIS A 200 -9.12 10.29 -14.80
CA HIS A 200 -8.65 10.61 -16.15
C HIS A 200 -9.70 10.26 -17.21
N ASN A 201 -10.39 9.14 -17.03
CA ASN A 201 -11.34 8.59 -17.99
C ASN A 201 -12.81 8.89 -17.65
N ARG A 202 -13.11 9.52 -16.51
CA ARG A 202 -14.49 9.72 -16.03
C ARG A 202 -15.36 10.44 -17.04
N GLU A 203 -14.89 11.55 -17.62
CA GLU A 203 -15.70 12.33 -18.57
C GLU A 203 -16.06 11.51 -19.81
N HIS A 204 -15.15 10.64 -20.28
CA HIS A 204 -15.43 9.69 -21.35
C HIS A 204 -16.44 8.62 -20.92
N ALA A 205 -16.35 8.13 -19.68
CA ALA A 205 -17.31 7.18 -19.13
C ALA A 205 -18.73 7.77 -19.03
N LEU A 206 -18.87 9.05 -18.65
CA LEU A 206 -20.17 9.73 -18.54
C LEU A 206 -20.89 9.90 -19.89
N ASP A 207 -20.14 9.90 -21.01
CA ASP A 207 -20.69 9.97 -22.37
C ASP A 207 -21.17 8.60 -22.92
N ALA A 208 -20.97 7.51 -22.17
CA ALA A 208 -21.32 6.15 -22.59
C ALA A 208 -22.78 5.80 -22.32
N ASP A 209 -23.38 4.85 -23.07
CA ASP A 209 -24.75 4.38 -22.82
C ASP A 209 -24.82 3.37 -21.65
N GLY A 210 -23.73 2.67 -21.36
CA GLY A 210 -23.64 1.63 -20.33
C GLY A 210 -22.25 1.52 -19.72
N ILE A 211 -22.20 1.54 -18.38
CA ILE A 211 -20.96 1.46 -17.61
C ILE A 211 -21.03 0.24 -16.67
N THR A 212 -19.96 -0.55 -16.60
CA THR A 212 -19.86 -1.66 -15.66
C THR A 212 -18.64 -1.53 -14.75
N VAL A 213 -18.87 -1.47 -13.45
CA VAL A 213 -17.82 -1.53 -12.42
C VAL A 213 -17.61 -2.99 -12.01
N VAL A 214 -16.36 -3.46 -11.99
CA VAL A 214 -15.99 -4.84 -11.64
C VAL A 214 -15.11 -4.83 -10.38
N GLY A 215 -15.54 -5.47 -9.29
CA GLY A 215 -14.81 -5.56 -8.03
C GLY A 215 -15.70 -5.26 -6.82
N SER A 216 -15.21 -5.49 -5.59
CA SER A 216 -15.98 -5.19 -4.35
C SER A 216 -15.24 -4.34 -3.32
N GLY A 217 -13.99 -3.95 -3.59
CA GLY A 217 -13.24 -3.13 -2.64
C GLY A 217 -13.74 -1.68 -2.61
N GLN A 218 -13.24 -0.91 -1.65
CA GLN A 218 -13.57 0.51 -1.48
C GLN A 218 -13.48 1.31 -2.79
N SER A 219 -12.42 1.16 -3.58
CA SER A 219 -12.30 1.91 -4.84
C SER A 219 -13.39 1.60 -5.86
N ALA A 220 -13.92 0.37 -5.89
CA ALA A 220 -15.04 0.04 -6.76
C ALA A 220 -16.34 0.69 -6.27
N ALA A 221 -16.53 0.72 -4.95
CA ALA A 221 -17.68 1.38 -4.32
C ALA A 221 -17.67 2.89 -4.57
N GLU A 222 -16.54 3.57 -4.37
CA GLU A 222 -16.39 5.01 -4.60
C GLU A 222 -16.62 5.40 -6.07
N VAL A 223 -16.10 4.60 -7.02
CA VAL A 223 -16.38 4.81 -8.45
C VAL A 223 -17.86 4.61 -8.75
N PHE A 224 -18.46 3.54 -8.23
CA PHE A 224 -19.88 3.27 -8.43
C PHE A 224 -20.74 4.40 -7.84
N GLN A 225 -20.40 4.90 -6.66
CA GLN A 225 -21.09 6.02 -6.02
C GLN A 225 -20.97 7.31 -6.85
N ASP A 226 -19.75 7.70 -7.25
CA ASP A 226 -19.52 8.92 -8.04
C ASP A 226 -20.28 8.88 -9.39
N LEU A 227 -20.33 7.71 -10.04
CA LEU A 227 -21.14 7.49 -11.23
C LEU A 227 -22.64 7.47 -10.91
N LEU A 228 -23.06 6.88 -9.79
CA LEU A 228 -24.47 6.83 -9.44
C LEU A 228 -25.03 8.24 -9.21
N GLU A 229 -24.32 9.10 -8.48
CA GLU A 229 -24.71 10.50 -8.23
C GLU A 229 -24.89 11.33 -9.51
N ARG A 230 -24.15 10.98 -10.57
CA ARG A 230 -24.17 11.68 -11.87
C ARG A 230 -25.13 11.08 -12.87
N GLN A 231 -25.69 9.90 -12.59
CA GLN A 231 -26.61 9.20 -13.49
C GLN A 231 -27.82 10.07 -13.92
N PRO A 232 -28.45 10.88 -13.04
CA PRO A 232 -29.61 11.69 -13.43
C PRO A 232 -29.33 12.75 -14.52
N ASP A 233 -28.07 13.14 -14.71
CA ASP A 233 -27.66 14.12 -15.72
C ASP A 233 -27.15 13.48 -17.03
N ASN A 234 -26.93 12.15 -17.06
CA ASN A 234 -26.21 11.46 -18.15
C ASN A 234 -26.96 10.23 -18.74
N ASP A 235 -28.09 9.80 -18.17
CA ASP A 235 -29.02 8.79 -18.73
C ASP A 235 -28.40 7.41 -19.11
N TYR A 236 -27.26 7.02 -18.51
CA TYR A 236 -26.64 5.70 -18.73
C TYR A 236 -27.15 4.61 -17.79
N ARG A 237 -27.01 3.35 -18.23
CA ARG A 237 -27.13 2.17 -17.36
C ARG A 237 -25.85 1.97 -16.55
N LEU A 238 -25.97 1.69 -15.24
CA LEU A 238 -24.82 1.45 -14.37
C LEU A 238 -24.88 0.08 -13.70
N ASP A 239 -23.94 -0.81 -14.00
CA ASP A 239 -23.86 -2.15 -13.43
C ASP A 239 -22.64 -2.33 -12.51
N TRP A 240 -22.79 -3.09 -11.43
CA TRP A 240 -21.72 -3.44 -10.49
C TRP A 240 -21.65 -4.96 -10.30
N LEU A 241 -20.57 -5.55 -10.80
CA LEU A 241 -20.31 -6.99 -10.73
C LEU A 241 -19.18 -7.28 -9.76
N THR A 242 -19.35 -8.25 -8.87
CA THR A 242 -18.27 -8.71 -7.99
C THR A 242 -18.22 -10.21 -7.82
N ARG A 243 -16.99 -10.76 -7.76
CA ARG A 243 -16.74 -12.16 -7.41
C ARG A 243 -17.06 -12.46 -5.95
N SER A 244 -17.01 -11.46 -5.07
CA SER A 244 -17.25 -11.62 -3.64
C SER A 244 -18.66 -12.13 -3.34
N GLU A 245 -18.83 -12.79 -2.20
CA GLU A 245 -20.14 -13.30 -1.75
C GLU A 245 -21.21 -12.21 -1.59
N GLY A 246 -20.77 -10.96 -1.40
CA GLY A 246 -21.63 -9.79 -1.34
C GLY A 246 -20.81 -8.50 -1.38
N PHE A 247 -21.52 -7.39 -1.20
CA PHE A 247 -20.95 -6.07 -0.96
C PHE A 247 -20.86 -5.88 0.55
N PHE A 248 -19.79 -6.41 1.15
CA PHE A 248 -19.65 -6.44 2.60
C PHE A 248 -18.83 -5.26 3.11
N PRO A 249 -19.22 -4.68 4.26
CA PRO A 249 -18.44 -3.63 4.87
C PRO A 249 -17.12 -4.17 5.42
N MET A 250 -16.14 -3.29 5.54
CA MET A 250 -14.91 -3.54 6.27
C MET A 250 -15.18 -3.60 7.78
N GLU A 251 -14.42 -4.42 8.50
CA GLU A 251 -14.49 -4.47 9.96
C GLU A 251 -13.90 -3.19 10.58
N TYR A 252 -14.76 -2.39 11.21
CA TYR A 252 -14.36 -1.11 11.83
C TYR A 252 -14.69 -1.02 13.33
N SER A 253 -15.05 -2.15 13.96
CA SER A 253 -15.27 -2.16 15.40
C SER A 253 -13.95 -1.98 16.16
N LYS A 254 -13.99 -1.27 17.29
CA LYS A 254 -12.80 -0.97 18.11
C LYS A 254 -12.04 -2.21 18.61
N LEU A 255 -12.69 -3.37 18.68
CA LEU A 255 -12.03 -4.62 19.01
C LEU A 255 -11.41 -5.26 17.77
N GLY A 256 -12.12 -5.25 16.63
CA GLY A 256 -11.58 -5.69 15.34
C GLY A 256 -10.32 -4.91 14.95
N LEU A 257 -10.35 -3.59 15.11
CA LEU A 257 -9.23 -2.70 14.79
C LEU A 257 -7.95 -2.96 15.60
N GLN A 258 -7.99 -3.72 16.70
CA GLN A 258 -6.77 -4.12 17.42
C GLN A 258 -5.90 -5.08 16.60
N HIS A 259 -6.35 -5.58 15.45
CA HIS A 259 -5.49 -6.31 14.49
C HIS A 259 -4.51 -5.39 13.74
N PHE A 260 -4.70 -4.07 13.79
CA PHE A 260 -3.83 -3.07 13.16
C PHE A 260 -2.89 -2.45 14.20
N THR A 261 -2.18 -3.30 14.95
CA THR A 261 -1.33 -2.88 16.08
C THR A 261 0.01 -3.63 16.07
N PRO A 262 1.05 -3.10 16.74
CA PRO A 262 2.33 -3.78 16.88
C PRO A 262 2.21 -5.22 17.42
N GLU A 263 1.31 -5.47 18.38
CA GLU A 263 1.13 -6.77 19.03
C GLU A 263 0.56 -7.81 18.09
N TYR A 264 -0.39 -7.42 17.23
CA TYR A 264 -0.91 -8.35 16.22
C TYR A 264 0.14 -8.66 15.17
N THR A 265 0.90 -7.65 14.73
CA THR A 265 2.03 -7.84 13.80
C THR A 265 3.05 -8.79 14.38
N GLN A 266 3.45 -8.62 15.64
CA GLN A 266 4.37 -9.52 16.33
C GLN A 266 3.82 -10.94 16.41
N TYR A 267 2.58 -11.09 16.88
CA TYR A 267 1.90 -12.38 16.97
C TYR A 267 1.87 -13.10 15.62
N PHE A 268 1.54 -12.38 14.54
CA PHE A 268 1.47 -12.93 13.20
C PHE A 268 2.85 -13.34 12.66
N TYR A 269 3.89 -12.55 12.97
CA TYR A 269 5.28 -12.85 12.61
C TYR A 269 5.80 -14.12 13.32
N ASP A 270 5.41 -14.34 14.57
CA ASP A 270 5.80 -15.52 15.35
C ASP A 270 5.10 -16.82 14.92
N LEU A 271 4.03 -16.73 14.11
CA LEU A 271 3.35 -17.91 13.56
C LEU A 271 4.26 -18.67 12.58
N PRO A 272 4.17 -20.01 12.52
CA PRO A 272 4.77 -20.76 11.43
C PRO A 272 4.23 -20.26 10.08
N GLN A 273 5.10 -20.03 9.09
CA GLN A 273 4.72 -19.44 7.80
C GLN A 273 3.53 -20.12 7.12
N ALA A 274 3.40 -21.45 7.23
CA ALA A 274 2.26 -22.19 6.67
C ALA A 274 0.91 -21.79 7.31
N VAL A 275 0.91 -21.44 8.60
CA VAL A 275 -0.28 -20.94 9.31
C VAL A 275 -0.57 -19.51 8.87
N SER A 276 0.44 -18.65 8.79
CA SER A 276 0.29 -17.27 8.29
C SER A 276 -0.30 -17.22 6.88
N ASP A 277 0.14 -18.14 6.01
CA ASP A 277 -0.37 -18.28 4.64
C ASP A 277 -1.82 -18.81 4.56
N GLU A 278 -2.30 -19.50 5.59
CA GLU A 278 -3.70 -19.95 5.72
C GLU A 278 -4.59 -18.86 6.32
N VAL A 279 -4.10 -18.12 7.32
CA VAL A 279 -4.87 -17.10 8.05
C VAL A 279 -5.08 -15.83 7.25
N LEU A 280 -4.04 -15.34 6.56
CA LEU A 280 -4.10 -14.03 5.89
C LEU A 280 -5.27 -13.89 4.89
N PRO A 281 -5.57 -14.88 4.02
CA PRO A 281 -6.73 -14.79 3.13
C PRO A 281 -8.09 -14.77 3.85
N GLU A 282 -8.19 -15.32 5.07
CA GLU A 282 -9.41 -15.31 5.87
C GLU A 282 -9.70 -13.93 6.49
N GLN A 283 -8.73 -13.02 6.44
CA GLN A 283 -8.81 -11.68 7.03
C GLN A 283 -9.13 -10.59 6.00
N ASP A 284 -9.59 -10.95 4.82
CA ASP A 284 -9.89 -10.01 3.74
C ASP A 284 -10.84 -8.89 4.17
N LEU A 285 -11.85 -9.16 5.02
CA LEU A 285 -12.77 -8.13 5.51
C LEU A 285 -12.15 -7.14 6.51
N LEU A 286 -10.94 -7.39 7.01
CA LEU A 286 -10.24 -6.40 7.81
C LEU A 286 -9.75 -5.23 6.94
N TYR A 287 -9.46 -5.44 5.64
CA TYR A 287 -8.80 -4.42 4.80
C TYR A 287 -9.28 -4.30 3.34
N LYS A 288 -10.15 -5.20 2.85
CA LYS A 288 -10.71 -5.19 1.48
C LYS A 288 -12.20 -4.93 1.41
N GLY A 289 -12.86 -4.71 2.55
CA GLY A 289 -14.28 -4.38 2.60
C GLY A 289 -14.57 -2.97 2.09
N ILE A 290 -15.85 -2.63 2.04
CA ILE A 290 -16.33 -1.27 1.73
C ILE A 290 -16.45 -0.50 3.06
N ASP A 291 -16.10 0.77 3.08
CA ASP A 291 -16.39 1.62 4.24
C ASP A 291 -17.90 1.63 4.54
N PRO A 292 -18.33 1.42 5.80
CA PRO A 292 -19.76 1.39 6.14
C PRO A 292 -20.53 2.65 5.70
N ASP A 293 -19.92 3.84 5.82
CA ASP A 293 -20.57 5.09 5.44
C ASP A 293 -20.72 5.16 3.91
N THR A 294 -19.70 4.74 3.14
CA THR A 294 -19.81 4.63 1.67
C THR A 294 -20.92 3.66 1.24
N SER A 295 -21.02 2.51 1.91
CA SER A 295 -22.08 1.54 1.64
C SER A 295 -23.48 2.12 1.93
N ASP A 296 -23.62 2.88 3.02
CA ASP A 296 -24.87 3.54 3.39
C ASP A 296 -25.22 4.63 2.37
N GLU A 297 -24.25 5.47 1.96
CA GLU A 297 -24.45 6.54 0.97
C GLU A 297 -24.89 6.00 -0.40
N ILE A 298 -24.31 4.90 -0.88
CA ILE A 298 -24.76 4.23 -2.11
C ILE A 298 -26.22 3.80 -1.99
N TYR A 299 -26.60 3.19 -0.87
CA TYR A 299 -27.97 2.73 -0.67
C TYR A 299 -28.97 3.89 -0.55
N GLU A 300 -28.60 4.95 0.17
CA GLU A 300 -29.39 6.18 0.28
C GLU A 300 -29.61 6.83 -1.09
N THR A 301 -28.55 6.92 -1.92
CA THR A 301 -28.64 7.48 -3.28
C THR A 301 -29.56 6.64 -4.17
N LEU A 302 -29.41 5.30 -4.16
CA LEU A 302 -30.31 4.40 -4.89
C LEU A 302 -31.77 4.58 -4.45
N TYR A 303 -32.00 4.71 -3.14
CA TYR A 303 -33.33 4.92 -2.58
C TYR A 303 -33.92 6.26 -3.06
N GLU A 304 -33.15 7.35 -3.00
CA GLU A 304 -33.58 8.66 -3.46
C GLU A 304 -33.92 8.67 -4.95
N HIS A 305 -33.10 8.04 -5.79
CA HIS A 305 -33.33 7.94 -7.23
C HIS A 305 -34.61 7.13 -7.57
N SER A 306 -35.01 6.20 -6.71
CA SER A 306 -36.25 5.43 -6.89
C SER A 306 -37.54 6.22 -6.60
N ILE A 307 -37.46 7.45 -6.05
CA ILE A 307 -38.64 8.21 -5.64
C ILE A 307 -39.40 8.75 -6.86
N GLY A 308 -40.63 8.26 -7.06
CA GLY A 308 -41.58 8.83 -8.02
C GLY A 308 -41.54 8.22 -9.44
N GLU A 309 -40.53 7.41 -9.74
CA GLU A 309 -40.41 6.62 -10.98
C GLU A 309 -40.22 5.12 -10.68
N SER A 310 -40.12 4.29 -11.73
CA SER A 310 -39.76 2.86 -11.61
C SER A 310 -38.25 2.73 -11.57
N ASP A 311 -37.73 2.01 -10.55
CA ASP A 311 -36.35 1.56 -10.29
C ASP A 311 -35.21 2.20 -11.13
N PRO A 312 -34.15 2.76 -10.49
CA PRO A 312 -33.01 3.32 -11.22
C PRO A 312 -32.41 2.28 -12.19
N ASP A 313 -31.89 2.71 -13.35
CA ASP A 313 -31.30 1.80 -14.37
C ASP A 313 -29.93 1.30 -13.93
N VAL A 314 -29.98 0.42 -12.93
CA VAL A 314 -28.86 -0.06 -12.16
C VAL A 314 -28.96 -1.58 -11.98
N GLY A 315 -27.84 -2.29 -12.10
CA GLY A 315 -27.74 -3.72 -11.78
C GLY A 315 -26.60 -4.02 -10.82
N LEU A 316 -26.89 -4.67 -9.68
CA LEU A 316 -25.87 -5.14 -8.75
C LEU A 316 -25.88 -6.67 -8.72
N LEU A 317 -24.75 -7.31 -8.97
CA LEU A 317 -24.64 -8.77 -8.95
C LEU A 317 -23.35 -9.24 -8.25
N ALA A 318 -23.55 -9.88 -7.10
CA ALA A 318 -22.50 -10.56 -6.35
C ALA A 318 -22.22 -11.97 -6.87
N MET A 319 -21.21 -12.62 -6.31
CA MET A 319 -20.81 -14.00 -6.59
C MET A 319 -20.56 -14.26 -8.09
N THR A 320 -20.14 -13.23 -8.82
CA THR A 320 -19.99 -13.23 -10.27
C THR A 320 -18.54 -12.96 -10.64
N GLU A 321 -17.89 -13.97 -11.17
CA GLU A 321 -16.56 -13.83 -11.75
C GLU A 321 -16.68 -13.37 -13.20
N VAL A 322 -16.01 -12.26 -13.55
CA VAL A 322 -15.77 -11.89 -14.94
C VAL A 322 -14.55 -12.69 -15.39
N GLU A 323 -14.76 -13.63 -16.30
CA GLU A 323 -13.74 -14.58 -16.75
C GLU A 323 -12.96 -14.05 -17.97
N ASP A 324 -13.56 -13.16 -18.76
CA ASP A 324 -13.00 -12.63 -20.01
C ASP A 324 -13.74 -11.35 -20.45
N ILE A 325 -13.05 -10.49 -21.21
CA ILE A 325 -13.63 -9.30 -21.82
C ILE A 325 -13.16 -9.22 -23.28
N GLU A 326 -14.10 -9.29 -24.22
CA GLU A 326 -13.82 -9.15 -25.65
C GLU A 326 -14.45 -7.89 -26.23
N GLN A 327 -13.74 -7.20 -27.12
CA GLN A 327 -14.33 -6.12 -27.91
C GLN A 327 -15.23 -6.70 -29.02
N VAL A 328 -16.47 -6.24 -29.09
CA VAL A 328 -17.47 -6.65 -30.06
C VAL A 328 -18.13 -5.43 -30.66
N GLU A 329 -17.85 -5.17 -31.94
CA GLU A 329 -18.25 -3.92 -32.61
C GLU A 329 -17.70 -2.71 -31.84
N ASP A 330 -18.58 -1.83 -31.35
CA ASP A 330 -18.23 -0.63 -30.59
C ASP A 330 -18.45 -0.80 -29.07
N ARG A 331 -18.57 -2.06 -28.58
CA ARG A 331 -18.84 -2.41 -27.17
C ARG A 331 -17.91 -3.50 -26.65
N TYR A 332 -18.02 -3.77 -25.35
CA TYR A 332 -17.30 -4.85 -24.67
C TYR A 332 -18.28 -5.89 -24.16
N ARG A 333 -18.02 -7.16 -24.49
CA ARG A 333 -18.75 -8.30 -23.96
C ARG A 333 -17.94 -8.97 -22.86
N LEU A 334 -18.48 -8.95 -21.66
CA LEU A 334 -17.96 -9.62 -20.48
C LEU A 334 -18.53 -11.04 -20.43
N ARG A 335 -17.66 -12.04 -20.39
CA ARG A 335 -18.06 -13.42 -20.08
C ARG A 335 -18.06 -13.59 -18.57
N CYS A 336 -19.23 -13.86 -18.01
CA CYS A 336 -19.44 -13.91 -16.57
C CYS A 336 -19.86 -15.31 -16.11
N ARG A 337 -19.49 -15.66 -14.89
CA ARG A 337 -19.95 -16.86 -14.20
C ARG A 337 -20.41 -16.53 -12.79
N GLN A 338 -21.70 -16.74 -12.53
CA GLN A 338 -22.23 -16.77 -11.17
C GLN A 338 -21.80 -18.12 -10.57
N TRP A 339 -20.80 -18.11 -9.67
CA TRP A 339 -20.10 -19.32 -9.27
C TRP A 339 -20.87 -20.18 -8.26
N GLN A 340 -21.80 -19.59 -7.50
CA GLN A 340 -22.62 -20.31 -6.52
C GLN A 340 -23.78 -21.10 -7.17
N GLU A 341 -24.37 -20.54 -8.23
CA GLU A 341 -25.39 -21.16 -9.08
C GLU A 341 -24.78 -22.06 -10.15
N GLY A 342 -23.52 -21.80 -10.51
CA GLY A 342 -22.85 -22.47 -11.63
C GLY A 342 -23.38 -22.02 -13.01
N THR A 343 -23.95 -20.81 -13.09
CA THR A 343 -24.54 -20.25 -14.31
C THR A 343 -23.56 -19.32 -15.01
N SER A 344 -23.27 -19.59 -16.28
CA SER A 344 -22.50 -18.69 -17.14
C SER A 344 -23.43 -17.84 -18.00
N PHE A 345 -23.08 -16.56 -18.19
CA PHE A 345 -23.82 -15.61 -19.02
C PHE A 345 -22.88 -14.58 -19.65
N THR A 346 -23.41 -13.78 -20.57
CA THR A 346 -22.68 -12.66 -21.18
C THR A 346 -23.36 -11.35 -20.79
N HIS A 347 -22.55 -10.35 -20.46
CA HIS A 347 -22.98 -8.99 -20.17
C HIS A 347 -22.31 -8.04 -21.17
N GLU A 348 -23.01 -7.03 -21.67
CA GLU A 348 -22.46 -6.06 -22.61
C GLU A 348 -22.41 -4.68 -21.98
N SER A 349 -21.32 -3.96 -22.22
CA SER A 349 -21.07 -2.63 -21.68
C SER A 349 -20.28 -1.78 -22.67
N ASP A 350 -20.46 -0.47 -22.65
CA ASP A 350 -19.68 0.46 -23.45
C ASP A 350 -18.35 0.81 -22.74
N VAL A 351 -18.38 0.92 -21.40
CA VAL A 351 -17.20 1.18 -20.55
C VAL A 351 -17.13 0.19 -19.39
N VAL A 352 -15.93 -0.32 -19.09
CA VAL A 352 -15.66 -1.22 -17.96
C VAL A 352 -14.62 -0.63 -17.02
N VAL A 353 -14.98 -0.41 -15.76
CA VAL A 353 -14.06 0.05 -14.72
C VAL A 353 -13.64 -1.11 -13.83
N LEU A 354 -12.35 -1.44 -13.83
CA LEU A 354 -11.76 -2.56 -13.10
C LEU A 354 -11.29 -2.11 -11.71
N GLY A 355 -12.07 -2.43 -10.68
CA GLY A 355 -11.70 -2.36 -9.26
C GLY A 355 -11.04 -3.65 -8.78
N THR A 356 -10.06 -4.15 -9.53
CA THR A 356 -9.38 -5.44 -9.32
C THR A 356 -8.18 -5.38 -8.37
N GLY A 357 -7.94 -4.20 -7.79
CA GLY A 357 -6.96 -4.00 -6.73
C GLY A 357 -5.53 -3.86 -7.24
N TYR A 358 -4.57 -4.06 -6.36
CA TYR A 358 -3.16 -3.82 -6.65
C TYR A 358 -2.31 -5.03 -6.28
N HIS A 359 -1.22 -5.22 -7.02
CA HIS A 359 -0.21 -6.23 -6.73
C HIS A 359 1.16 -5.58 -6.49
N ARG A 360 2.08 -6.32 -5.88
CA ARG A 360 3.41 -5.83 -5.48
C ARG A 360 4.48 -6.68 -6.16
N PRO A 361 4.81 -6.40 -7.43
CA PRO A 361 5.86 -7.15 -8.12
C PRO A 361 7.22 -6.83 -7.49
N THR A 362 8.15 -7.79 -7.51
CA THR A 362 9.56 -7.51 -7.20
C THR A 362 10.09 -6.48 -8.21
N PRO A 363 10.66 -5.36 -7.77
CA PRO A 363 11.18 -4.36 -8.70
C PRO A 363 12.49 -4.79 -9.37
N ASP A 364 12.57 -4.62 -10.70
CA ASP A 364 13.74 -5.01 -11.53
C ASP A 364 15.05 -4.34 -11.09
N PHE A 365 14.99 -3.16 -10.44
CA PHE A 365 16.22 -2.51 -9.94
C PHE A 365 16.93 -3.29 -8.84
N LEU A 366 16.26 -4.30 -8.22
CA LEU A 366 16.85 -5.21 -7.25
C LEU A 366 17.55 -6.41 -7.89
N ASP A 367 17.52 -6.58 -9.22
CA ASP A 367 18.16 -7.71 -9.91
C ASP A 367 19.65 -7.86 -9.56
N GLY A 368 20.34 -6.73 -9.33
CA GLY A 368 21.74 -6.71 -8.92
C GLY A 368 22.00 -7.22 -7.50
N LEU A 369 20.95 -7.35 -6.68
CA LEU A 369 20.98 -7.87 -5.31
C LEU A 369 20.34 -9.27 -5.21
N GLU A 370 19.73 -9.80 -6.27
CA GLU A 370 18.92 -11.02 -6.23
C GLU A 370 19.66 -12.23 -5.64
N SER A 371 20.96 -12.38 -5.93
CA SER A 371 21.76 -13.49 -5.37
C SER A 371 22.01 -13.39 -3.86
N HIS A 372 21.76 -12.23 -3.26
CA HIS A 372 21.98 -11.96 -1.84
C HIS A 372 20.70 -12.08 -1.03
N ILE A 373 19.54 -11.77 -1.62
CA ILE A 373 18.23 -11.75 -0.98
C ILE A 373 17.69 -13.18 -0.79
N GLN A 374 17.32 -13.54 0.44
CA GLN A 374 16.69 -14.82 0.71
C GLN A 374 15.20 -14.79 0.37
N ARG A 375 14.70 -15.92 -0.16
CA ARG A 375 13.29 -16.11 -0.50
C ARG A 375 12.69 -17.31 0.22
N ASP A 376 11.38 -17.24 0.46
CA ASP A 376 10.63 -18.36 1.01
C ASP A 376 10.32 -19.42 -0.08
N GLU A 377 9.62 -20.48 0.31
CA GLU A 377 9.26 -21.58 -0.59
C GLU A 377 8.30 -21.17 -1.73
N ARG A 378 7.64 -20.02 -1.60
CA ARG A 378 6.74 -19.44 -2.62
C ARG A 378 7.43 -18.37 -3.46
N GLY A 379 8.74 -18.16 -3.28
CA GLY A 379 9.52 -17.17 -4.01
C GLY A 379 9.30 -15.73 -3.54
N ARG A 380 8.67 -15.50 -2.39
CA ARG A 380 8.50 -14.17 -1.78
C ARG A 380 9.74 -13.81 -0.96
N PHE A 381 9.93 -12.54 -0.66
CA PHE A 381 11.00 -12.10 0.22
C PHE A 381 10.88 -12.71 1.62
N ARG A 382 12.00 -13.15 2.19
CA ARG A 382 12.08 -13.36 3.64
C ARG A 382 12.37 -12.02 4.29
N VAL A 383 11.38 -11.55 5.04
CA VAL A 383 11.45 -10.28 5.75
C VAL A 383 11.62 -10.60 7.23
N GLU A 384 12.61 -9.99 7.84
CA GLU A 384 12.90 -10.04 9.27
C GLU A 384 11.87 -9.20 10.05
N GLU A 385 11.74 -9.46 11.35
CA GLU A 385 10.85 -8.75 12.30
C GLU A 385 11.04 -7.22 12.27
N THR A 386 12.27 -6.78 11.98
CA THR A 386 12.64 -5.36 11.90
C THR A 386 12.53 -4.80 10.48
N TYR A 387 11.71 -5.43 9.64
CA TYR A 387 11.42 -5.04 8.25
C TYR A 387 12.61 -5.08 7.28
N GLY A 388 13.75 -5.64 7.71
CA GLY A 388 14.90 -5.94 6.87
C GLY A 388 14.66 -7.15 5.98
N LEU A 389 15.21 -7.17 4.78
CA LEU A 389 15.34 -8.40 4.00
C LEU A 389 16.43 -9.28 4.62
N GLU A 390 16.15 -10.57 4.79
CA GLU A 390 17.19 -11.54 5.12
C GLU A 390 18.17 -11.60 3.93
N THR A 391 19.42 -11.19 4.14
CA THR A 391 20.44 -11.10 3.09
C THR A 391 21.73 -11.80 3.48
N THR A 392 22.51 -12.21 2.47
CA THR A 392 23.82 -12.85 2.68
C THR A 392 24.92 -12.13 1.90
N GLY A 393 26.08 -11.93 2.53
CA GLY A 393 27.23 -11.33 1.85
C GLY A 393 27.11 -9.84 1.53
N LEU A 394 26.19 -9.11 2.18
CA LEU A 394 26.06 -7.66 2.11
C LEU A 394 26.51 -7.02 3.43
N ASP A 395 27.23 -5.91 3.33
CA ASP A 395 27.64 -5.11 4.50
C ASP A 395 26.48 -4.25 5.04
N GLY A 396 25.53 -3.89 4.16
CA GLY A 396 24.39 -3.02 4.46
C GLY A 396 23.05 -3.75 4.49
N ARG A 397 22.04 -3.10 5.08
CA ARG A 397 20.66 -3.62 5.19
C ARG A 397 19.76 -3.08 4.08
N VAL A 398 18.78 -3.89 3.69
CA VAL A 398 17.71 -3.51 2.75
C VAL A 398 16.37 -3.65 3.47
N PHE A 399 15.79 -2.54 3.91
CA PHE A 399 14.46 -2.50 4.51
C PHE A 399 13.38 -2.46 3.44
N VAL A 400 12.20 -2.98 3.74
CA VAL A 400 11.02 -2.90 2.89
C VAL A 400 9.86 -2.21 3.60
N GLN A 401 9.06 -1.48 2.82
CA GLN A 401 7.87 -0.78 3.29
C GLN A 401 6.68 -1.26 2.47
N ASN A 402 5.70 -1.91 3.13
CA ASN A 402 4.49 -2.44 2.51
C ASN A 402 4.75 -3.54 1.45
N ALA A 403 5.77 -4.39 1.66
CA ALA A 403 6.07 -5.60 0.88
C ALA A 403 6.04 -6.89 1.72
N GLU A 404 5.60 -6.79 2.98
CA GLU A 404 5.80 -7.80 4.02
C GLU A 404 4.49 -8.40 4.57
N MET A 405 3.35 -8.20 3.90
CA MET A 405 2.03 -8.67 4.37
C MET A 405 1.99 -10.18 4.69
N HIS A 406 2.76 -11.01 3.97
CA HIS A 406 2.86 -12.45 4.24
C HIS A 406 3.65 -12.83 5.50
N THR A 407 4.32 -11.87 6.13
CA THR A 407 5.13 -12.06 7.35
C THR A 407 4.65 -11.20 8.52
N HIS A 408 4.10 -10.01 8.26
CA HIS A 408 3.68 -9.04 9.29
C HIS A 408 2.16 -8.81 9.35
N GLY A 409 1.41 -9.53 8.50
CA GLY A 409 -0.05 -9.56 8.54
C GLY A 409 -0.73 -8.37 7.86
N VAL A 410 -2.02 -8.20 8.18
CA VAL A 410 -2.92 -7.24 7.54
C VAL A 410 -2.57 -5.77 7.78
N GLY A 411 -1.73 -5.49 8.77
CA GLY A 411 -1.29 -4.13 9.10
C GLY A 411 -0.24 -3.54 8.13
N ALA A 412 0.41 -4.36 7.30
CA ALA A 412 1.45 -3.89 6.38
C ALA A 412 1.05 -2.69 5.46
N PRO A 413 -0.15 -2.66 4.83
CA PRO A 413 -0.60 -1.51 4.06
C PRO A 413 -1.24 -0.38 4.89
N ASP A 414 -1.41 -0.54 6.21
CA ASP A 414 -2.11 0.43 7.05
C ASP A 414 -1.23 1.67 7.32
N LEU A 415 -1.78 2.87 7.09
CA LEU A 415 -1.11 4.13 7.38
C LEU A 415 -0.84 4.32 8.88
N GLY A 416 -1.71 3.80 9.75
CA GLY A 416 -1.59 3.85 11.20
C GLY A 416 -0.40 3.09 11.77
N LEU A 417 0.13 2.10 11.03
CA LEU A 417 1.38 1.40 11.39
C LEU A 417 2.60 1.94 10.64
N GLY A 418 2.43 2.94 9.77
CA GLY A 418 3.53 3.55 9.04
C GLY A 418 4.59 4.15 9.94
N THR A 419 4.18 4.94 10.94
CA THR A 419 5.07 5.55 11.94
C THR A 419 5.75 4.51 12.81
N TYR A 420 5.03 3.47 13.26
CA TYR A 420 5.61 2.35 14.03
C TYR A 420 6.73 1.67 13.24
N ARG A 421 6.44 1.30 11.98
CA ARG A 421 7.44 0.68 11.10
C ARG A 421 8.65 1.59 10.86
N ASN A 422 8.41 2.90 10.69
CA ASN A 422 9.51 3.87 10.56
C ASN A 422 10.36 3.95 11.82
N ALA A 423 9.76 3.97 13.02
CA ALA A 423 10.48 3.96 14.29
C ALA A 423 11.33 2.69 14.45
N VAL A 424 10.79 1.51 14.10
CA VAL A 424 11.56 0.24 14.11
C VAL A 424 12.75 0.30 13.14
N ILE A 425 12.57 0.85 11.94
CA ILE A 425 13.67 0.97 10.97
C ILE A 425 14.74 1.95 11.47
N LEU A 426 14.34 3.09 12.03
CA LEU A 426 15.27 4.08 12.59
C LEU A 426 16.03 3.52 13.81
N ASP A 427 15.39 2.74 14.67
CA ASP A 427 16.04 2.03 15.77
C ASP A 427 17.13 1.05 15.30
N GLN A 428 17.01 0.50 14.08
CA GLN A 428 18.07 -0.33 13.49
C GLN A 428 19.23 0.48 12.89
N LEU A 429 19.04 1.78 12.64
CA LEU A 429 19.99 2.66 11.97
C LEU A 429 20.73 3.57 12.96
N LEU A 430 20.07 3.95 14.06
CA LEU A 430 20.57 4.91 15.04
C LEU A 430 21.07 4.22 16.31
N ASP A 431 22.15 4.74 16.89
CA ASP A 431 22.65 4.24 18.18
C ASP A 431 21.71 4.61 19.35
N ASP A 432 20.98 5.72 19.24
CA ASP A 432 20.01 6.25 20.21
C ASP A 432 18.83 6.87 19.44
N SER A 433 17.84 6.06 19.08
CA SER A 433 16.65 6.52 18.35
C SER A 433 15.78 7.41 19.25
N PRO A 434 15.41 8.64 18.82
CA PRO A 434 14.52 9.51 19.59
C PRO A 434 13.06 9.02 19.58
N TYR A 435 12.73 8.08 18.69
CA TYR A 435 11.37 7.58 18.50
C TYR A 435 11.13 6.28 19.26
N PRO A 436 10.11 6.20 20.12
CA PRO A 436 9.78 4.98 20.83
C PRO A 436 9.26 3.91 19.86
N VAL A 437 9.70 2.67 20.08
CA VAL A 437 9.08 1.48 19.50
C VAL A 437 8.04 1.00 20.51
N ASP A 438 6.77 1.35 20.28
CA ASP A 438 5.69 1.07 21.22
C ASP A 438 5.41 -0.44 21.37
N GLU A 439 5.25 -0.86 22.62
CA GLU A 439 4.84 -2.21 23.03
C GLU A 439 3.64 -2.08 24.00
N ASP A 440 2.72 -3.06 24.03
CA ASP A 440 1.57 -3.10 24.95
C ASP A 440 0.62 -1.88 24.83
N THR A 441 0.18 -1.63 23.60
CA THR A 441 -0.66 -0.51 23.15
C THR A 441 -2.16 -0.82 23.18
N VAL A 442 -2.55 -2.09 23.33
CA VAL A 442 -3.94 -2.55 23.22
C VAL A 442 -4.39 -3.47 24.36
N TYR A 443 -5.70 -3.68 24.46
CA TYR A 443 -6.29 -4.45 25.56
C TYR A 443 -6.35 -5.97 25.30
N GLN A 444 -6.17 -6.39 24.06
CA GLN A 444 -6.28 -7.78 23.63
C GLN A 444 -4.90 -8.45 23.56
N ASP A 445 -4.79 -9.62 24.20
CA ASP A 445 -3.68 -10.55 23.95
C ASP A 445 -4.00 -11.43 22.73
N PHE A 446 -3.08 -11.53 21.77
CA PHE A 446 -3.21 -12.41 20.60
C PHE A 446 -2.56 -13.78 20.79
N SER A 447 -1.53 -13.87 21.63
CA SER A 447 -0.86 -15.14 21.94
C SER A 447 -1.27 -15.66 23.33
N ALA A 448 -1.34 -17.00 23.44
CA ALA A 448 -1.60 -17.65 24.73
C ALA A 448 -0.48 -17.38 25.75
N GLU A 449 0.76 -17.19 25.28
CA GLU A 449 1.91 -16.86 26.11
C GLU A 449 1.78 -15.45 26.71
N SER A 450 1.42 -14.46 25.89
CA SER A 450 1.15 -13.08 26.35
C SER A 450 0.03 -13.07 27.40
N PHE A 451 -1.10 -13.72 27.08
CA PHE A 451 -2.23 -13.83 28.00
C PHE A 451 -1.87 -14.55 29.32
N ALA A 452 -1.05 -15.60 29.26
CA ALA A 452 -0.63 -16.33 30.45
C ALA A 452 0.35 -15.51 31.32
N SER A 453 1.17 -14.65 30.71
CA SER A 453 2.11 -13.80 31.43
C SER A 453 1.40 -12.73 32.29
N SER A 454 0.27 -12.22 31.81
CA SER A 454 -0.54 -11.19 32.47
C SER A 454 -1.65 -11.76 33.36
N SER A 455 -2.13 -12.97 33.08
CA SER A 455 -3.21 -13.62 33.83
C SER A 455 -2.71 -14.49 34.99
N PRO A 456 -3.00 -14.14 36.26
CA PRO A 456 -2.51 -14.86 37.44
C PRO A 456 -3.18 -16.23 37.66
N VAL A 457 -4.12 -16.62 36.80
CA VAL A 457 -4.89 -17.87 36.89
C VAL A 457 -4.75 -18.73 35.62
N THR A 458 -3.84 -18.36 34.73
CA THR A 458 -3.57 -19.09 33.49
C THR A 458 -2.23 -19.81 33.61
N ASP A 459 -2.25 -21.14 33.59
CA ASP A 459 -1.06 -21.95 33.41
C ASP A 459 -1.05 -22.47 31.97
N LEU A 460 0.07 -22.27 31.25
CA LEU A 460 0.30 -22.98 30.00
C LEU A 460 0.47 -24.45 30.32
N VAL A 461 -0.41 -25.29 29.77
CA VAL A 461 -0.18 -26.73 29.79
C VAL A 461 0.87 -26.99 28.72
N ASP A 462 2.02 -27.57 29.07
CA ASP A 462 3.03 -28.02 28.10
C ASP A 462 2.34 -28.77 26.96
N GLY A 463 2.12 -28.06 25.86
CA GLY A 463 1.53 -28.57 24.64
C GLY A 463 2.65 -29.22 23.85
N GLY A 464 2.71 -30.55 23.90
CA GLY A 464 3.69 -31.35 23.17
C GLY A 464 3.73 -31.02 21.69
N ASP A 465 4.94 -31.13 21.13
CA ASP A 465 5.31 -30.99 19.73
C ASP A 465 4.66 -29.79 19.00
N ARG A 466 5.49 -28.78 18.70
CA ARG A 466 5.31 -27.96 17.49
C ARG A 466 4.77 -28.87 16.40
N ILE A 467 3.56 -28.61 15.94
CA ILE A 467 2.87 -29.47 14.99
C ILE A 467 3.68 -29.45 13.69
N ASP A 468 4.58 -30.43 13.58
CA ASP A 468 5.20 -30.84 12.34
C ASP A 468 4.13 -31.63 11.57
N ARG A 469 3.22 -30.89 10.93
CA ARG A 469 2.14 -31.47 10.12
C ARG A 469 2.79 -32.03 8.85
N GLN A 470 3.15 -33.30 8.95
CA GLN A 470 3.51 -34.16 7.83
C GLN A 470 2.50 -33.99 6.69
N THR A 471 3.05 -33.67 5.52
CA THR A 471 2.60 -33.94 4.14
C THR A 471 1.23 -34.65 4.02
N PRO A 472 0.28 -34.11 3.24
CA PRO A 472 -0.96 -34.82 2.96
C PRO A 472 -0.67 -36.14 2.23
N PRO A 473 -1.47 -37.21 2.45
CA PRO A 473 -1.27 -38.47 1.76
C PRO A 473 -1.50 -38.26 0.26
N SER A 474 -0.57 -38.77 -0.54
CA SER A 474 -0.70 -38.93 -1.98
C SER A 474 -1.99 -39.67 -2.31
N THR A 475 -2.91 -39.00 -2.99
CA THR A 475 -3.95 -39.67 -3.77
C THR A 475 -3.32 -40.12 -5.09
N ASP A 476 -2.75 -41.33 -5.08
CA ASP A 476 -2.55 -42.10 -6.31
C ASP A 476 -3.88 -42.77 -6.68
N ASP A 477 -4.36 -42.45 -7.88
CA ASP A 477 -4.80 -43.44 -8.88
C ASP A 477 -4.25 -43.03 -10.25
#